data_AF-A0A6N7JHI6-F1
#
_entry.id   AF-A0A6N7JHI6-F1
#
_cell.length_a   1.000
_cell.length_b   1.000
_cell.length_c   1.000
_cell.angle_alpha   90.00
_cell.angle_beta   90.00
_cell.angle_gamma   90.00
#
_symmetry.space_group_name_H-M   'P 1'
#
loop_
_entity.id
_entity.type
_entity.pdbx_description
1 polymer ?
#
loop_
_entity_poly.entity_id
_entity_poly.type
_entity_poly.pdbx_seq_one_letter_code
_entity_poly.pdbx_strand_id
1 'polypeptide(L)'
;MAGAASPDGVFAPAKDKVGATSPPSGVGPVTTTDRVELSGLAQALTGQAAAFFNQMDEKERGTLETLVKSGKVSVDDAVKGLQFWADEVTFTKAMTLVAPTAQETDQARQRDDSQAAFAADFQEFAAISRENEARSEEYLKAVESGSGDVAAARERLDEVSARYRQASAKARQSNAAIGDTGLAIQDGFQRRFQAVADAKAASGHPDGGAPANADNKAAADRLAAAGLGQLDLKEARRRFAASVTDFPY
;
A
#
# COMPACT_ATOMS: atom_id res chain seq x y z
N MET A 1 43.66 49.56 53.66
CA MET A 1 44.55 48.79 52.76
C MET A 1 44.57 49.52 51.42
N ALA A 2 45.74 49.99 51.02
CA ALA A 2 46.06 50.61 49.73
C ALA A 2 45.75 49.65 48.55
N GLY A 3 45.58 50.07 47.30
CA GLY A 3 45.69 51.37 46.65
C GLY A 3 45.54 51.20 45.13
N ALA A 4 45.35 52.34 44.43
CA ALA A 4 45.81 52.76 43.09
C ALA A 4 45.72 51.77 41.88
N ALA A 5 45.32 52.14 40.65
CA ALA A 5 45.20 53.42 39.97
C ALA A 5 44.30 53.28 38.71
N SER A 6 43.61 54.35 38.31
CA SER A 6 43.26 54.68 36.91
C SER A 6 44.28 55.75 36.42
N PRO A 7 44.20 56.43 35.25
CA PRO A 7 43.30 56.36 34.07
C PRO A 7 44.05 56.62 32.71
N ASP A 8 43.29 56.97 31.66
CA ASP A 8 43.62 57.94 30.58
C ASP A 8 44.04 57.49 29.16
N GLY A 9 43.41 58.16 28.17
CA GLY A 9 43.92 58.41 26.81
C GLY A 9 42.92 58.11 25.67
N VAL A 10 41.89 58.92 25.37
CA VAL A 10 41.85 60.23 24.65
C VAL A 10 41.95 60.15 23.10
N PHE A 11 40.84 60.54 22.43
CA PHE A 11 40.64 61.28 21.16
C PHE A 11 41.48 61.03 19.87
N ALA A 12 40.80 60.50 18.84
CA ALA A 12 40.42 61.10 17.52
C ALA A 12 41.49 61.72 16.54
N PRO A 13 41.12 62.29 15.36
CA PRO A 13 41.02 61.62 14.04
C PRO A 13 41.86 62.30 12.91
N ALA A 14 42.12 61.64 11.76
CA ALA A 14 42.52 62.30 10.49
C ALA A 14 42.48 61.31 9.30
N LYS A 15 41.62 61.50 8.28
CA LYS A 15 41.74 62.30 7.03
C LYS A 15 42.24 61.50 5.81
N ASP A 16 41.37 61.50 4.79
CA ASP A 16 41.54 61.38 3.34
C ASP A 16 42.94 61.14 2.75
N LYS A 17 43.05 60.21 1.78
CA LYS A 17 43.10 60.52 0.33
C LYS A 17 43.40 59.30 -0.56
N VAL A 18 42.48 59.10 -1.52
CA VAL A 18 42.60 58.72 -2.94
C VAL A 18 44.01 58.42 -3.51
N GLY A 19 44.13 57.31 -4.26
CA GLY A 19 45.21 57.14 -5.25
C GLY A 19 45.38 55.73 -5.86
N ALA A 20 44.64 55.47 -6.95
CA ALA A 20 44.89 54.60 -8.12
C ALA A 20 45.79 53.33 -8.05
N THR A 21 45.27 52.19 -8.53
CA THR A 21 45.70 51.51 -9.79
C THR A 21 45.02 50.13 -9.94
N SER A 22 44.61 49.78 -11.16
CA SER A 22 44.19 48.44 -11.63
C SER A 22 44.90 48.19 -12.99
N PRO A 23 44.85 47.01 -13.66
CA PRO A 23 44.60 45.60 -13.29
C PRO A 23 45.74 44.67 -13.85
N PRO A 24 45.54 43.34 -14.09
CA PRO A 24 45.06 42.93 -15.42
C PRO A 24 44.07 41.74 -15.46
N SER A 25 43.52 41.59 -16.67
CA SER A 25 42.36 40.83 -17.17
C SER A 25 42.53 39.32 -17.39
N GLY A 26 41.38 38.65 -17.63
CA GLY A 26 41.21 37.37 -18.36
C GLY A 26 41.09 36.16 -17.45
N VAL A 27 40.10 35.26 -17.53
CA VAL A 27 39.56 34.50 -18.68
C VAL A 27 38.15 34.01 -18.27
N GLY A 28 37.06 34.31 -18.99
CA GLY A 28 36.51 33.49 -20.08
C GLY A 28 35.08 33.00 -19.73
N PRO A 29 34.20 32.79 -20.72
CA PRO A 29 32.78 32.57 -20.50
C PRO A 29 32.52 31.17 -19.94
N VAL A 30 31.73 31.09 -18.86
CA VAL A 30 31.12 29.83 -18.45
C VAL A 30 30.11 29.46 -19.54
N THR A 31 30.49 28.50 -20.38
CA THR A 31 29.54 27.75 -21.22
C THR A 31 28.45 27.20 -20.32
N THR A 32 27.29 27.86 -20.37
CA THR A 32 26.04 27.34 -19.84
C THR A 32 25.70 26.14 -20.71
N THR A 33 26.24 24.98 -20.34
CA THR A 33 25.62 23.71 -20.73
C THR A 33 24.19 23.81 -20.26
N ASP A 34 23.27 23.60 -21.20
CA ASP A 34 21.82 23.70 -21.09
C ASP A 34 21.32 22.90 -19.89
N ARG A 35 21.44 23.50 -18.70
CA ARG A 35 20.92 22.97 -17.45
C ARG A 35 19.47 23.36 -17.55
N VAL A 36 18.66 22.43 -18.07
CA VAL A 36 17.20 22.45 -17.90
C VAL A 36 16.95 23.08 -16.55
N GLU A 37 16.31 24.25 -16.51
CA GLU A 37 15.96 24.90 -15.26
C GLU A 37 15.04 23.94 -14.52
N LEU A 38 15.67 23.09 -13.73
CA LEU A 38 15.07 22.16 -12.83
C LEU A 38 14.25 23.04 -11.90
N SER A 39 12.95 23.04 -12.16
CA SER A 39 11.95 23.83 -11.45
C SER A 39 12.21 23.76 -9.93
N GLY A 40 11.77 24.76 -9.15
CA GLY A 40 11.95 24.77 -7.68
C GLY A 40 11.51 23.45 -7.00
N LEU A 41 10.70 22.63 -7.68
CA LEU A 41 10.41 21.24 -7.36
C LEU A 41 11.65 20.35 -7.22
N ALA A 42 12.54 20.30 -8.22
CA ALA A 42 13.73 19.46 -8.18
C ALA A 42 14.72 19.86 -7.08
N GLN A 43 14.71 21.14 -6.67
CA GLN A 43 15.48 21.64 -5.53
C GLN A 43 14.81 21.27 -4.19
N ALA A 44 13.49 21.16 -4.16
CA ALA A 44 12.71 20.79 -2.97
C ALA A 44 12.64 19.27 -2.72
N LEU A 45 12.85 18.46 -3.77
CA LEU A 45 12.85 17.01 -3.67
C LEU A 45 14.08 16.51 -2.90
N THR A 46 13.82 15.87 -1.76
CA THR A 46 14.84 15.22 -0.93
C THR A 46 14.38 13.82 -0.51
N GLY A 47 15.31 13.01 0.01
CA GLY A 47 15.01 11.70 0.57
C GLY A 47 14.30 10.76 -0.42
N GLN A 48 13.25 10.09 0.06
CA GLN A 48 12.50 9.10 -0.73
C GLN A 48 11.64 9.74 -1.84
N ALA A 49 11.12 10.95 -1.65
CA ALA A 49 10.44 11.69 -2.71
C ALA A 49 11.34 11.92 -3.93
N ALA A 50 12.61 12.31 -3.70
CA ALA A 50 13.60 12.45 -4.78
C ALA A 50 13.93 11.10 -5.43
N ALA A 51 14.11 10.05 -4.61
CA ALA A 51 14.37 8.71 -5.13
C ALA A 51 13.21 8.20 -5.99
N PHE A 52 11.96 8.46 -5.60
CA PHE A 52 10.77 8.12 -6.39
C PHE A 52 10.69 8.93 -7.69
N PHE A 53 10.92 10.24 -7.62
CA PHE A 53 10.96 11.11 -8.81
C PHE A 53 11.97 10.61 -9.85
N ASN A 54 13.13 10.11 -9.40
CA ASN A 54 14.15 9.54 -10.27
C ASN A 54 13.71 8.25 -10.99
N GLN A 55 12.63 7.61 -10.55
CA GLN A 55 12.04 6.42 -11.20
C GLN A 55 10.90 6.76 -12.17
N MET A 56 10.42 8.00 -12.14
CA MET A 56 9.46 8.52 -13.10
C MET A 56 10.14 8.71 -14.47
N ASP A 57 9.38 8.49 -15.54
CA ASP A 57 9.80 8.79 -16.91
C ASP A 57 9.68 10.28 -17.25
N GLU A 58 10.17 10.67 -18.43
CA GLU A 58 10.17 12.08 -18.87
C GLU A 58 8.76 12.67 -18.97
N LYS A 59 7.76 11.87 -19.36
CA LYS A 59 6.37 12.32 -19.49
C LYS A 59 5.74 12.55 -18.12
N GLU A 60 5.93 11.62 -17.20
CA GLU A 60 5.46 11.70 -15.82
C GLU A 60 6.09 12.92 -15.13
N ARG A 61 7.42 13.12 -15.26
CA ARG A 61 8.11 14.30 -14.71
C ARG A 61 7.63 15.59 -15.36
N GLY A 62 7.51 15.64 -16.68
CA GLY A 62 7.03 16.82 -17.42
C GLY A 62 5.59 17.20 -17.06
N THR A 63 4.74 16.21 -16.80
CA THR A 63 3.37 16.43 -16.31
C THR A 63 3.40 17.05 -14.92
N LEU A 64 4.17 16.48 -13.99
CA LEU A 64 4.32 17.02 -12.64
C LEU A 64 4.85 18.46 -12.66
N GLU A 65 5.87 18.74 -13.46
CA GLU A 65 6.39 20.10 -13.63
C GLU A 65 5.36 21.06 -14.19
N THR A 66 4.56 20.63 -15.16
CA THR A 66 3.50 21.47 -15.76
C THR A 66 2.42 21.79 -14.72
N LEU A 67 2.05 20.83 -13.88
CA LEU A 67 1.09 21.04 -12.79
C LEU A 67 1.62 22.05 -11.76
N VAL A 68 2.91 21.99 -11.42
CA VAL A 68 3.55 22.92 -10.50
C VAL A 68 3.70 24.32 -11.13
N LYS A 69 4.21 24.41 -12.37
CA LYS A 69 4.37 25.69 -13.10
C LYS A 69 3.05 26.39 -13.37
N SER A 70 1.97 25.64 -13.60
CA SER A 70 0.62 26.19 -13.77
C SER A 70 -0.08 26.57 -12.47
N GLY A 71 0.53 26.29 -11.31
CA GLY A 71 -0.05 26.56 -9.99
C GLY A 71 -1.23 25.66 -9.62
N LYS A 72 -1.51 24.62 -10.42
CA LYS A 72 -2.56 23.62 -10.10
C LYS A 72 -2.18 22.76 -8.90
N VAL A 73 -0.89 22.58 -8.65
CA VAL A 73 -0.34 21.87 -7.50
C VAL A 73 0.82 22.68 -6.95
N SER A 74 0.93 22.80 -5.62
CA SER A 74 2.07 23.47 -5.01
C SER A 74 3.33 22.60 -5.03
N VAL A 75 4.52 23.21 -4.93
CA VAL A 75 5.78 22.44 -4.79
C VAL A 75 5.74 21.53 -3.57
N ASP A 76 5.19 22.00 -2.45
CA ASP A 76 5.05 21.22 -1.21
C ASP A 76 4.11 20.01 -1.42
N ASP A 77 2.97 20.21 -2.08
CA ASP A 77 2.04 19.12 -2.39
C ASP A 77 2.67 18.07 -3.33
N ALA A 78 3.46 18.52 -4.30
CA ALA A 78 4.18 17.63 -5.19
C ALA A 78 5.20 16.78 -4.41
N VAL A 79 6.02 17.40 -3.55
CA VAL A 79 7.02 16.68 -2.74
C VAL A 79 6.33 15.71 -1.77
N LYS A 80 5.31 16.16 -1.03
CA LYS A 80 4.56 15.34 -0.08
C LYS A 80 3.82 14.19 -0.73
N GLY A 81 3.22 14.42 -1.90
CA GLY A 81 2.53 13.37 -2.63
C GLY A 81 3.49 12.33 -3.21
N LEU A 82 4.66 12.73 -3.71
CA LEU A 82 5.69 11.77 -4.11
C LEU A 82 6.26 11.00 -2.91
N GLN A 83 6.43 11.66 -1.76
CA GLN A 83 6.82 11.00 -0.52
C GLN A 83 5.78 9.95 -0.10
N PHE A 84 4.48 10.25 -0.17
CA PHE A 84 3.41 9.29 0.08
C PHE A 84 3.53 8.04 -0.80
N TRP A 85 3.70 8.20 -2.11
CA TRP A 85 3.83 7.05 -3.02
C TRP A 85 5.10 6.23 -2.74
N ALA A 86 6.19 6.89 -2.34
CA ALA A 86 7.41 6.22 -1.95
C ALA A 86 7.22 5.42 -0.64
N ASP A 87 6.58 6.01 0.37
CA ASP A 87 6.26 5.36 1.65
C ASP A 87 5.35 4.15 1.43
N GLU A 88 4.30 4.28 0.61
CA GLU A 88 3.36 3.20 0.33
C GLU A 88 4.03 2.01 -0.39
N VAL A 89 4.88 2.29 -1.38
CA VAL A 89 5.65 1.25 -2.09
C VAL A 89 6.63 0.57 -1.15
N THR A 90 7.31 1.35 -0.32
CA THR A 90 8.28 0.84 0.68
C THR A 90 7.60 -0.04 1.71
N PHE A 91 6.48 0.41 2.27
CA PHE A 91 5.69 -0.35 3.23
C PHE A 91 5.15 -1.66 2.61
N THR A 92 4.64 -1.59 1.38
CA THR A 92 4.17 -2.78 0.65
C THR A 92 5.30 -3.77 0.41
N LYS A 93 6.48 -3.29 0.00
CA LYS A 93 7.67 -4.12 -0.18
C LYS A 93 8.09 -4.76 1.15
N ALA A 94 8.11 -4.00 2.24
CA ALA A 94 8.40 -4.49 3.58
C ALA A 94 7.44 -5.64 3.97
N MET A 95 6.13 -5.48 3.73
CA MET A 95 5.14 -6.55 3.94
C MET A 95 5.42 -7.83 3.14
N THR A 96 6.10 -7.75 1.99
CA THR A 96 6.52 -8.94 1.21
C THR A 96 7.83 -9.56 1.70
N LEU A 97 8.68 -8.79 2.38
CA LEU A 97 9.97 -9.26 2.92
C LEU A 97 9.81 -9.89 4.29
N VAL A 98 8.78 -9.51 5.07
CA VAL A 98 8.39 -10.24 6.28
C VAL A 98 7.81 -11.59 5.86
N ALA A 99 8.66 -12.61 5.87
CA ALA A 99 8.29 -13.95 5.49
C ALA A 99 7.15 -14.46 6.39
N PRO A 100 6.14 -15.14 5.82
CA PRO A 100 5.20 -15.92 6.62
C PRO A 100 5.96 -16.95 7.46
N THR A 101 5.55 -17.09 8.71
CA THR A 101 5.99 -18.18 9.58
C THR A 101 5.57 -19.54 9.02
N ALA A 102 6.22 -20.61 9.48
CA ALA A 102 5.81 -21.98 9.14
C ALA A 102 4.33 -22.22 9.48
N GLN A 103 3.89 -21.71 10.64
CA GLN A 103 2.50 -21.77 11.08
C GLN A 103 1.54 -21.10 10.08
N GLU A 104 1.86 -19.89 9.60
CA GLU A 104 1.01 -19.18 8.62
C GLU A 104 1.00 -19.88 7.26
N THR A 105 2.12 -20.52 6.88
CA THR A 105 2.19 -21.33 5.66
C THR A 105 1.31 -22.57 5.77
N ASP A 106 1.32 -23.24 6.92
CA ASP A 106 0.46 -24.39 7.19
C ASP A 106 -1.02 -23.99 7.25
N GLN A 107 -1.34 -22.83 7.82
CA GLN A 107 -2.70 -22.27 7.81
C GLN A 107 -3.18 -21.94 6.39
N ALA A 108 -2.30 -21.43 5.52
CA ALA A 108 -2.63 -21.21 4.12
C ALA A 108 -2.93 -22.52 3.38
N ARG A 109 -2.16 -23.59 3.63
CA ARG A 109 -2.48 -24.93 3.11
C ARG A 109 -3.80 -25.45 3.65
N GLN A 110 -4.04 -25.34 4.95
CA GLN A 110 -5.31 -25.76 5.57
C GLN A 110 -6.50 -24.99 4.99
N ARG A 111 -6.35 -23.71 4.66
CA ARG A 111 -7.38 -22.94 3.94
C ARG A 111 -7.64 -23.55 2.57
N ASP A 112 -6.61 -23.82 1.79
CA ASP A 112 -6.76 -24.37 0.44
C ASP A 112 -7.43 -25.75 0.48
N ASP A 113 -7.04 -26.59 1.44
CA ASP A 113 -7.66 -27.89 1.70
C ASP A 113 -9.13 -27.73 2.14
N SER A 114 -9.42 -26.78 3.03
CA SER A 114 -10.79 -26.49 3.51
C SER A 114 -11.68 -25.94 2.39
N GLN A 115 -11.14 -25.10 1.51
CA GLN A 115 -11.85 -24.59 0.33
C GLN A 115 -12.14 -25.71 -0.67
N ALA A 116 -11.18 -26.59 -0.93
CA ALA A 116 -11.39 -27.75 -1.79
C ALA A 116 -12.44 -28.70 -1.21
N ALA A 117 -12.37 -28.99 0.09
CA ALA A 117 -13.33 -29.84 0.80
C ALA A 117 -14.73 -29.24 0.75
N PHE A 118 -14.88 -27.95 1.05
CA PHE A 118 -16.16 -27.26 0.95
C PHE A 118 -16.73 -27.25 -0.47
N ALA A 119 -15.89 -27.01 -1.49
CA ALA A 119 -16.34 -27.04 -2.87
C ALA A 119 -16.89 -28.42 -3.25
N ALA A 120 -16.21 -29.50 -2.84
CA ALA A 120 -16.68 -30.86 -3.06
C ALA A 120 -17.98 -31.16 -2.29
N ASP A 121 -18.04 -30.82 -1.00
CA ASP A 121 -19.22 -31.03 -0.16
C ASP A 121 -20.43 -30.24 -0.64
N PHE A 122 -20.21 -29.02 -1.12
CA PHE A 122 -21.27 -28.17 -1.64
C PHE A 122 -21.80 -28.70 -2.97
N GLN A 123 -20.94 -29.25 -3.84
CA GLN A 123 -21.37 -29.93 -5.07
C GLN A 123 -22.20 -31.17 -4.75
N GLU A 124 -21.77 -31.99 -3.77
CA GLU A 124 -22.51 -33.16 -3.29
C GLU A 124 -23.88 -32.75 -2.72
N PHE A 125 -23.90 -31.76 -1.83
CA PHE A 125 -25.12 -31.20 -1.26
C PHE A 125 -26.07 -30.67 -2.34
N ALA A 126 -25.57 -29.91 -3.33
CA ALA A 126 -26.39 -29.37 -4.40
C ALA A 126 -26.99 -30.48 -5.29
N ALA A 127 -26.26 -31.57 -5.52
CA ALA A 127 -26.78 -32.72 -6.26
C ALA A 127 -27.89 -33.43 -5.48
N ILE A 128 -27.66 -33.73 -4.20
CA ILE A 128 -28.65 -34.38 -3.33
C ILE A 128 -29.85 -33.47 -3.09
N SER A 129 -29.68 -32.15 -3.00
CA SER A 129 -30.76 -31.19 -2.87
C SER A 129 -31.71 -31.26 -4.07
N ARG A 130 -31.18 -31.31 -5.30
CA ARG A 130 -31.99 -31.47 -6.52
C ARG A 130 -32.69 -32.81 -6.57
N GLU A 131 -32.01 -33.89 -6.16
CA GLU A 131 -32.64 -35.22 -6.07
C GLU A 131 -33.77 -35.22 -5.04
N ASN A 132 -33.56 -34.62 -3.87
CA ASN A 132 -34.54 -34.52 -2.80
C ASN A 132 -35.78 -33.72 -3.23
N GLU A 133 -35.59 -32.62 -3.94
CA GLU A 133 -36.67 -31.82 -4.53
C GLU A 133 -37.46 -32.64 -5.55
N ALA A 134 -36.78 -33.33 -6.48
CA ALA A 134 -37.43 -34.19 -7.48
C ALA A 134 -38.24 -35.33 -6.85
N ARG A 135 -37.73 -35.98 -5.80
CA ARG A 135 -38.48 -37.03 -5.07
C ARG A 135 -39.63 -36.47 -4.25
N SER A 136 -39.50 -35.23 -3.74
CA SER A 136 -40.59 -34.55 -3.05
C SER A 136 -41.75 -34.29 -4.02
N GLU A 137 -41.46 -33.83 -5.23
CA GLU A 137 -42.46 -33.67 -6.29
C GLU A 137 -43.09 -35.00 -6.74
N GLU A 138 -42.29 -36.06 -6.87
CA GLU A 138 -42.80 -37.41 -7.19
C GLU A 138 -43.79 -37.90 -6.13
N TYR A 139 -43.44 -37.73 -4.85
CA TYR A 139 -44.31 -38.08 -3.73
C TYR A 139 -45.62 -37.28 -3.75
N LEU A 140 -45.55 -35.96 -3.95
CA LEU A 140 -46.74 -35.11 -4.05
C LEU A 140 -47.67 -35.54 -5.19
N LYS A 141 -47.12 -35.82 -6.38
CA LYS A 141 -47.91 -36.31 -7.53
C LYS A 141 -48.54 -37.68 -7.28
N ALA A 142 -47.84 -38.59 -6.59
CA ALA A 142 -48.39 -39.90 -6.22
C ALA A 142 -49.57 -39.76 -5.24
N VAL A 143 -49.47 -38.83 -4.28
CA VAL A 143 -50.55 -38.52 -3.33
C VAL A 143 -51.75 -37.88 -4.04
N GLU A 144 -51.52 -36.92 -4.94
CA GLU A 144 -52.59 -36.19 -5.64
C GLU A 144 -53.34 -37.05 -6.67
N SER A 145 -52.63 -37.91 -7.41
CA SER A 145 -53.23 -38.73 -8.46
C SER A 145 -54.03 -39.92 -7.94
N GLY A 146 -53.83 -40.32 -6.68
CA GLY A 146 -54.42 -41.53 -6.11
C GLY A 146 -54.09 -42.83 -6.86
N SER A 147 -53.16 -42.77 -7.83
CA SER A 147 -52.76 -43.87 -8.68
C SER A 147 -51.31 -44.26 -8.41
N GLY A 148 -51.08 -45.50 -7.98
CA GLY A 148 -49.74 -46.07 -7.85
C GLY A 148 -49.02 -45.78 -6.53
N ASP A 149 -47.94 -46.52 -6.30
CA ASP A 149 -47.30 -46.89 -5.02
C ASP A 149 -46.77 -45.70 -4.18
N VAL A 150 -47.67 -44.99 -3.49
CA VAL A 150 -47.36 -43.92 -2.52
C VAL A 150 -46.35 -44.39 -1.46
N ALA A 151 -46.41 -45.67 -1.07
CA ALA A 151 -45.47 -46.25 -0.11
C ALA A 151 -44.04 -46.28 -0.68
N ALA A 152 -43.87 -46.76 -1.92
CA ALA A 152 -42.56 -46.74 -2.58
C ALA A 152 -42.05 -45.31 -2.87
N ALA A 153 -42.92 -44.37 -3.24
CA ALA A 153 -42.53 -42.97 -3.44
C ALA A 153 -42.06 -42.33 -2.13
N ARG A 154 -42.74 -42.63 -1.02
CA ARG A 154 -42.35 -42.19 0.32
C ARG A 154 -41.01 -42.78 0.75
N GLU A 155 -40.80 -44.07 0.54
CA GLU A 155 -39.53 -44.73 0.89
C GLU A 155 -38.33 -44.08 0.18
N ARG A 156 -38.46 -43.81 -1.13
CA ARG A 156 -37.43 -43.08 -1.90
C ARG A 156 -37.19 -41.67 -1.36
N LEU A 157 -38.27 -40.95 -1.00
CA LEU A 157 -38.17 -39.62 -0.42
C LEU A 157 -37.47 -39.66 0.95
N ASP A 158 -37.80 -40.63 1.81
CA ASP A 158 -37.20 -40.80 3.13
C ASP A 158 -35.69 -41.11 3.00
N GLU A 159 -35.30 -41.95 2.05
CA GLU A 159 -33.90 -42.27 1.76
C GLU A 159 -33.11 -41.04 1.32
N VAL A 160 -33.59 -40.30 0.32
CA VAL A 160 -32.90 -39.09 -0.16
C VAL A 160 -32.93 -37.97 0.88
N SER A 161 -33.98 -37.86 1.69
CA SER A 161 -34.08 -36.90 2.80
C SER A 161 -33.05 -37.18 3.89
N ALA A 162 -32.75 -38.46 4.16
CA ALA A 162 -31.67 -38.83 5.07
C ALA A 162 -30.30 -38.41 4.51
N ARG A 163 -30.04 -38.71 3.24
CA ARG A 163 -28.82 -38.28 2.53
C ARG A 163 -28.68 -36.74 2.50
N TYR A 164 -29.78 -36.03 2.26
CA TYR A 164 -29.82 -34.57 2.26
C TYR A 164 -29.44 -33.98 3.61
N ARG A 165 -29.97 -34.52 4.72
CA ARG A 165 -29.60 -34.07 6.07
C ARG A 165 -28.12 -34.29 6.37
N GLN A 166 -27.56 -35.42 5.97
CA GLN A 166 -26.13 -35.71 6.13
C GLN A 166 -25.26 -34.75 5.30
N ALA A 167 -25.58 -34.58 4.02
CA ALA A 167 -24.86 -33.67 3.13
C ALA A 167 -24.95 -32.21 3.59
N SER A 168 -26.11 -31.78 4.10
CA SER A 168 -26.29 -30.45 4.69
C SER A 168 -25.42 -30.23 5.93
N ALA A 169 -25.34 -31.23 6.82
CA ALA A 169 -24.47 -31.16 8.00
C ALA A 169 -22.99 -31.08 7.62
N LYS A 170 -22.57 -31.90 6.65
CA LYS A 170 -21.21 -31.92 6.10
C LYS A 170 -20.82 -30.56 5.48
N ALA A 171 -21.67 -30.01 4.62
CA ALA A 171 -21.45 -28.70 4.00
C ALA A 171 -21.38 -27.55 5.01
N ARG A 172 -22.17 -27.61 6.10
CA ARG A 172 -22.08 -26.63 7.20
C ARG A 172 -20.76 -26.74 7.96
N GLN A 173 -20.29 -27.96 8.21
CA GLN A 173 -19.02 -28.21 8.89
C GLN A 173 -17.83 -27.72 8.07
N SER A 174 -17.79 -28.01 6.77
CA SER A 174 -16.72 -27.51 5.89
C SER A 174 -16.77 -26.00 5.70
N ASN A 175 -17.96 -25.39 5.67
CA ASN A 175 -18.08 -23.93 5.68
C ASN A 175 -17.54 -23.29 6.98
N ALA A 176 -17.77 -23.91 8.14
CA ALA A 176 -17.22 -23.44 9.40
C ALA A 176 -15.67 -23.50 9.41
N ALA A 177 -15.09 -24.58 8.88
CA ALA A 177 -13.64 -24.74 8.77
C ALA A 177 -12.99 -23.66 7.87
N ILE A 178 -13.67 -23.23 6.80
CA ILE A 178 -13.23 -22.06 6.00
C ILE A 178 -13.20 -20.79 6.84
N GLY A 179 -14.24 -20.56 7.66
CA GLY A 179 -14.31 -19.40 8.55
C GLY A 179 -13.14 -19.34 9.52
N ASP A 180 -12.85 -20.46 10.20
CA ASP A 180 -11.77 -20.55 11.18
C ASP A 180 -10.38 -20.35 10.55
N THR A 181 -10.14 -20.97 9.39
CA THR A 181 -8.87 -20.77 8.66
C THR A 181 -8.72 -19.35 8.12
N GLY A 182 -9.82 -18.71 7.72
CA GLY A 182 -9.84 -17.30 7.31
C GLY A 182 -9.43 -16.35 8.44
N LEU A 183 -9.97 -16.54 9.64
CA LEU A 183 -9.62 -15.75 10.82
C LEU A 183 -8.13 -15.90 11.18
N ALA A 184 -7.61 -17.12 11.16
CA ALA A 184 -6.22 -17.40 11.48
C ALA A 184 -5.24 -16.72 10.50
N ILE A 185 -5.57 -16.68 9.21
CA ILE A 185 -4.77 -15.98 8.19
C ILE A 185 -4.81 -14.47 8.40
N GLN A 186 -5.97 -13.92 8.77
CA GLN A 186 -6.11 -12.50 9.08
C GLN A 186 -5.23 -12.11 10.29
N ASP A 187 -5.23 -12.92 11.35
CA ASP A 187 -4.37 -12.70 12.52
C ASP A 187 -2.88 -12.77 12.18
N GLY A 188 -2.48 -13.71 11.32
CA GLY A 188 -1.12 -13.78 10.79
C GLY A 188 -0.73 -12.50 10.04
N PHE A 189 -1.56 -12.08 9.10
CA PHE A 189 -1.36 -10.82 8.38
C PHE A 189 -1.25 -9.62 9.32
N GLN A 190 -2.13 -9.50 10.31
CA GLN A 190 -2.13 -8.40 11.27
C GLN A 190 -0.83 -8.38 12.10
N ARG A 191 -0.32 -9.54 12.51
CA ARG A 191 0.97 -9.63 13.22
C ARG A 191 2.13 -9.16 12.34
N ARG A 192 2.18 -9.57 11.07
CA ARG A 192 3.21 -9.09 10.13
C ARG A 192 3.10 -7.59 9.90
N PHE A 193 1.88 -7.08 9.71
CA PHE A 193 1.62 -5.65 9.58
C PHE A 193 2.14 -4.88 10.78
N GLN A 194 1.84 -5.34 12.00
CA GLN A 194 2.33 -4.70 13.22
C GLN A 194 3.86 -4.72 13.30
N ALA A 195 4.51 -5.83 12.93
CA ALA A 195 5.96 -5.90 12.91
C ALA A 195 6.60 -4.90 11.94
N VAL A 196 6.02 -4.71 10.74
CA VAL A 196 6.47 -3.67 9.80
C VAL A 196 6.24 -2.27 10.37
N ALA A 197 5.07 -2.03 10.95
CA ALA A 197 4.72 -0.75 11.56
C ALA A 197 5.66 -0.39 12.74
N ASP A 198 5.97 -1.37 13.60
CA ASP A 198 6.86 -1.17 14.75
C ASP A 198 8.30 -0.89 14.30
N ALA A 199 8.80 -1.61 13.29
CA ALA A 199 10.11 -1.34 12.69
C ALA A 199 10.15 0.09 12.11
N LYS A 200 9.09 0.49 11.39
CA LYS A 200 8.99 1.84 10.83
C LYS A 200 8.99 2.92 11.93
N ALA A 201 8.28 2.67 13.02
CA ALA A 201 8.27 3.58 14.16
C ALA A 201 9.66 3.68 14.80
N ALA A 202 10.38 2.56 14.92
CA ALA A 202 11.71 2.50 15.52
C ALA A 202 12.80 3.21 14.69
N SER A 203 12.66 3.23 13.36
CA SER A 203 13.57 3.96 12.45
C SER A 203 13.38 5.48 12.46
N GLY A 204 12.44 6.00 13.25
CA GLY A 204 12.25 7.44 13.45
C GLY A 204 11.52 8.13 12.29
N HIS A 205 10.77 7.37 11.49
CA HIS A 205 9.92 7.95 10.46
C HIS A 205 8.88 8.90 11.08
N PRO A 206 8.61 10.06 10.44
CA PRO A 206 7.78 11.11 11.02
C PRO A 206 6.31 10.71 11.23
N ASP A 207 5.87 9.63 10.60
CA ASP A 207 4.54 9.04 10.74
C ASP A 207 4.50 7.82 11.68
N GLY A 208 5.58 7.58 12.43
CA GLY A 208 5.68 6.48 13.38
C GLY A 208 5.53 5.14 12.68
N GLY A 209 4.45 4.41 12.99
CA GLY A 209 4.16 3.10 12.38
C GLY A 209 3.08 3.12 11.30
N ALA A 210 2.52 4.29 10.95
CA ALA A 210 1.52 4.36 9.90
C ALA A 210 2.15 3.98 8.54
N PRO A 211 1.41 3.34 7.62
CA PRO A 211 1.94 3.03 6.28
C PRO A 211 2.43 4.28 5.54
N ALA A 212 1.75 5.41 5.74
CA ALA A 212 2.15 6.72 5.25
C ALA A 212 1.53 7.84 6.10
N ASN A 213 2.11 9.04 6.02
CA ASN A 213 1.62 10.25 6.66
C ASN A 213 0.31 10.76 6.03
N ALA A 214 -0.66 11.19 6.86
CA ALA A 214 -1.98 11.65 6.40
C ALA A 214 -1.93 12.95 5.56
N ASP A 215 -1.05 13.88 5.89
CA ASP A 215 -0.86 15.11 5.10
C ASP A 215 -0.23 14.79 3.75
N ASN A 216 0.73 13.84 3.74
CA ASN A 216 1.32 13.34 2.50
C ASN A 216 0.26 12.66 1.62
N LYS A 217 -0.65 11.88 2.23
CA LYS A 217 -1.78 11.29 1.51
C LYS A 217 -2.69 12.38 0.92
N ALA A 218 -3.06 13.40 1.70
CA ALA A 218 -3.92 14.47 1.19
C ALA A 218 -3.27 15.22 0.02
N ALA A 219 -1.94 15.38 0.04
CA ALA A 219 -1.18 15.93 -1.08
C ALA A 219 -1.17 15.00 -2.30
N ALA A 220 -1.02 13.69 -2.11
CA ALA A 220 -1.14 12.70 -3.17
C ALA A 220 -2.55 12.68 -3.80
N ASP A 221 -3.60 12.82 -2.99
CA ASP A 221 -4.98 12.91 -3.47
C ASP A 221 -5.18 14.17 -4.34
N ARG A 222 -4.55 15.31 -3.96
CA ARG A 222 -4.55 16.55 -4.76
C ARG A 222 -3.80 16.36 -6.09
N LEU A 223 -2.64 15.70 -6.08
CA LEU A 223 -1.91 15.35 -7.31
C LEU A 223 -2.76 14.47 -8.24
N ALA A 224 -3.42 13.45 -7.68
CA ALA A 224 -4.28 12.57 -8.43
C ALA A 224 -5.47 13.32 -9.06
N ALA A 225 -6.11 14.20 -8.29
CA ALA A 225 -7.19 15.05 -8.79
C ALA A 225 -6.72 16.03 -9.89
N ALA A 226 -5.44 16.42 -9.86
CA ALA A 226 -4.81 17.25 -10.89
C ALA A 226 -4.37 16.46 -12.14
N GLY A 227 -4.55 15.14 -12.17
CA GLY A 227 -4.26 14.28 -13.32
C GLY A 227 -2.95 13.51 -13.24
N LEU A 228 -2.35 13.38 -12.06
CA LEU A 228 -1.18 12.52 -11.83
C LEU A 228 -1.46 11.56 -10.67
N GLY A 229 -2.17 10.48 -10.96
CA GLY A 229 -2.64 9.52 -9.97
C GLY A 229 -1.83 8.23 -9.92
N GLN A 230 -2.30 7.31 -9.07
CA GLN A 230 -1.69 6.01 -8.84
C GLN A 230 -1.52 5.17 -10.12
N LEU A 231 -2.50 5.25 -11.03
CA LEU A 231 -2.49 4.50 -12.29
C LEU A 231 -1.51 5.09 -13.28
N ASP A 232 -1.40 6.42 -13.33
CA ASP A 232 -0.45 7.13 -14.19
C ASP A 232 0.99 6.81 -13.79
N LEU A 233 1.24 6.66 -12.49
CA LEU A 233 2.56 6.37 -11.92
C LEU A 233 2.86 4.87 -11.76
N LYS A 234 2.05 3.97 -12.34
CA LYS A 234 2.20 2.52 -12.13
C LYS A 234 3.62 2.01 -12.44
N GLU A 235 4.21 2.50 -13.53
CA GLU A 235 5.54 2.09 -13.96
C GLU A 235 6.64 2.68 -13.09
N ALA A 236 6.53 3.96 -12.71
CA ALA A 236 7.42 4.58 -11.72
C ALA A 236 7.41 3.81 -10.40
N ARG A 237 6.23 3.45 -9.88
CA ARG A 237 6.08 2.65 -8.66
C ARG A 237 6.74 1.29 -8.78
N ARG A 238 6.60 0.61 -9.93
CA ARG A 238 7.26 -0.67 -10.20
C ARG A 238 8.78 -0.55 -10.19
N ARG A 239 9.33 0.46 -10.87
CA ARG A 239 10.78 0.72 -10.91
C ARG A 239 11.31 1.07 -9.52
N PHE A 240 10.58 1.91 -8.79
CA PHE A 240 10.91 2.25 -7.40
C PHE A 240 10.90 1.03 -6.49
N ALA A 241 9.87 0.18 -6.56
CA ALA A 241 9.81 -1.06 -5.78
C ALA A 241 10.99 -2.01 -6.07
N ALA A 242 11.51 -2.03 -7.30
CA ALA A 242 12.69 -2.81 -7.67
C ALA A 242 13.99 -2.18 -7.13
N SER A 243 14.03 -0.85 -6.95
CA SER A 243 15.17 -0.14 -6.37
C SER A 243 15.26 -0.23 -4.84
N VAL A 244 14.14 -0.51 -4.16
CA VAL A 244 14.11 -0.76 -2.71
C VAL A 244 14.57 -2.20 -2.45
N THR A 245 15.86 -2.35 -2.16
CA THR A 245 16.51 -3.65 -1.97
C THR A 245 16.44 -4.16 -0.54
N ASP A 246 16.42 -3.26 0.43
CA ASP A 246 16.45 -3.60 1.85
C ASP A 246 15.23 -3.08 2.58
N PHE A 247 14.95 -3.70 3.72
CA PHE A 247 13.97 -3.23 4.69
C PHE A 247 14.49 -1.91 5.27
N PRO A 248 13.94 -0.74 4.91
CA PRO A 248 14.53 0.54 5.32
C PRO A 248 14.10 0.95 6.73
N TYR A 249 13.54 0.00 7.49
CA TYR A 249 12.99 0.18 8.82
C TYR A 249 13.68 -0.74 9.83
#